data_AF-A0A3M0YKQ7-F1
#
_entry.id   AF-A0A3M0YKQ7-F1
#
_cell.length_a   1.000
_cell.length_b   1.000
_cell.length_c   1.000
_cell.angle_alpha   90.00
_cell.angle_beta   90.00
_cell.angle_gamma   90.00
#
_symmetry.space_group_name_H-M   'P 1'
#
loop_
_entity.id
_entity.type
_entity.pdbx_description
1 polymer ?
#
loop_
_entity_poly.entity_id
_entity_poly.type
_entity_poly.pdbx_seq_one_letter_code
_entity_poly.pdbx_strand_id
1 'polypeptide(L)' 'MATRPSKHLETFPNPYPERDYSIHIRVPEFTCLCPKTGQPDFATLHIDYVPDARCVELKS' A
#
# COMPACT_ATOMS: atom_id res chain seq x y z
N MET A 1 -2.70 5.09 19.91
CA MET A 1 -4.02 5.42 19.33
C MET A 1 -4.10 4.78 17.95
N ALA A 2 -5.18 4.04 17.66
CA ALA A 2 -5.40 3.49 16.32
C ALA A 2 -5.73 4.62 15.34
N THR A 3 -5.14 4.59 14.14
CA THR A 3 -5.47 5.52 13.05
C THR A 3 -6.84 5.19 12.48
N ARG A 4 -7.59 6.20 12.05
CA ARG A 4 -8.85 6.00 11.32
C ARG A 4 -8.52 5.73 9.84
N PRO A 5 -9.22 4.80 9.18
CA PRO A 5 -9.00 4.54 7.75
C PRO A 5 -9.31 5.79 6.92
N SER A 6 -8.48 6.05 5.92
CA SER A 6 -8.52 7.22 5.04
C SER A 6 -8.64 6.77 3.57
N LYS A 7 -9.09 7.68 2.71
CA LYS A 7 -8.99 7.52 1.24
C LYS A 7 -7.76 8.25 0.66
N HIS A 8 -7.01 8.95 1.51
CA HIS A 8 -5.84 9.72 1.12
C HIS A 8 -4.58 8.92 1.41
N LEU A 9 -3.79 8.66 0.37
CA LEU A 9 -2.45 8.11 0.52
C LEU A 9 -1.50 9.22 0.96
N GLU A 10 -0.68 8.93 1.97
CA GLU A 10 0.39 9.82 2.38
C GLU A 10 1.69 9.42 1.66
N THR A 11 2.54 10.41 1.42
CA THR A 11 3.82 10.21 0.73
C THR A 11 4.91 11.00 1.40
N PHE A 12 6.15 10.54 1.28
CA PHE A 12 7.34 11.26 1.71
C PHE A 12 8.36 11.38 0.56
N PRO A 13 9.27 12.37 0.59
CA PRO A 13 10.30 12.51 -0.45
C PRO A 13 11.17 11.26 -0.57
N ASN A 14 11.50 10.85 -1.79
CA ASN A 14 12.45 9.77 -2.01
C ASN A 14 13.84 10.19 -1.49
N PRO A 15 14.46 9.43 -0.56
CA PRO A 15 15.79 9.75 -0.03
C PRO A 15 16.94 9.56 -1.04
N TYR A 16 16.71 8.81 -2.12
CA TYR A 16 17.71 8.49 -3.15
C TYR A 16 17.11 8.60 -4.57
N PRO A 17 16.72 9.81 -5.03
CA PRO A 17 16.05 9.99 -6.33
C PRO A 17 16.96 9.71 -7.54
N GLU A 18 18.28 9.78 -7.36
CA GLU A 18 19.27 9.57 -8.43
C GLU A 18 19.56 8.07 -8.71
N ARG A 19 18.90 7.16 -8.00
CA ARG A 19 19.15 5.72 -8.12
C ARG A 19 17.84 4.94 -8.09
N ASP A 20 17.69 4.04 -9.06
CA ASP A 20 16.62 3.06 -9.04
C ASP A 20 16.81 2.05 -7.92
N TYR A 21 15.77 1.87 -7.11
CA TYR A 21 15.67 0.78 -6.14
C TYR A 21 14.23 0.30 -6.04
N SER A 22 14.02 -0.98 -5.72
CA SER A 22 12.68 -1.55 -5.61
C SER A 22 12.18 -1.46 -4.16
N ILE A 23 10.94 -1.00 -4.00
CA ILE A 23 10.18 -1.13 -2.75
C ILE A 23 9.19 -2.26 -2.92
N HIS A 24 9.25 -3.23 -2.00
CA HIS A 24 8.39 -4.40 -1.94
C HIS A 24 7.47 -4.30 -0.73
N ILE A 25 6.16 -4.20 -0.97
CA ILE A 25 5.15 -4.13 0.09
C ILE A 25 4.32 -5.42 0.06
N ARG A 26 4.23 -6.09 1.20
CA ARG A 26 3.38 -7.28 1.40
C ARG A 26 2.29 -6.96 2.40
N VAL A 27 1.04 -7.11 1.98
CA VAL A 27 -0.15 -6.91 2.81
C VAL A 27 -0.86 -8.26 2.96
N PRO A 28 -0.51 -9.08 3.96
CA PRO A 28 -1.09 -10.42 4.16
C PRO A 28 -2.51 -10.39 4.73
N GLU A 29 -2.97 -9.24 5.21
CA GLU A 29 -4.25 -9.05 5.91
C GLU A 29 -5.31 -8.37 5.04
N PHE A 30 -5.16 -8.42 3.71
CA PHE A 30 -6.15 -7.81 2.82
C PHE A 30 -7.44 -8.62 2.80
N THR A 31 -8.55 -7.92 3.00
CA THR A 31 -9.90 -8.48 2.88
C THR A 31 -10.84 -7.50 2.17
N CYS A 32 -11.79 -8.03 1.42
CA CYS A 32 -12.84 -7.25 0.76
C CYS A 32 -14.14 -8.05 0.72
N LEU A 33 -15.24 -7.43 0.25
CA LEU A 33 -16.52 -8.10 0.08
C LEU A 33 -16.74 -8.47 -1.39
N CYS A 34 -17.16 -9.70 -1.64
CA CYS A 34 -17.56 -10.14 -2.97
C CYS A 34 -18.77 -9.32 -3.46
N PRO A 35 -18.71 -8.64 -4.62
CA PRO A 35 -19.80 -7.78 -5.09
C PRO A 35 -21.08 -8.56 -5.43
N LYS A 36 -20.98 -9.88 -5.65
CA LYS A 36 -22.12 -10.74 -5.98
C LYS A 36 -22.81 -11.32 -4.74
N THR A 37 -22.04 -11.81 -3.77
CA THR A 37 -22.56 -12.58 -2.62
C THR A 37 -22.50 -11.82 -1.30
N GLY A 38 -21.70 -10.75 -1.21
CA GLY A 38 -21.44 -10.03 0.03
C GLY A 38 -20.58 -10.81 1.04
N GLN A 39 -20.02 -11.97 0.66
CA GLN A 39 -19.14 -12.75 1.51
C GLN A 39 -17.73 -12.13 1.57
N PRO A 40 -16.99 -12.30 2.68
CA PRO A 40 -15.63 -11.81 2.81
C PRO A 40 -14.65 -12.66 1.99
N ASP A 41 -13.85 -11.99 1.18
CA ASP A 41 -12.70 -12.55 0.47
C ASP A 41 -11.42 -12.18 1.24
N PHE A 42 -10.43 -13.06 1.20
CA PHE A 42 -9.11 -12.86 1.82
C PHE A 42 -8.02 -13.10 0.79
N ALA A 43 -7.04 -12.22 0.74
CA ALA A 43 -5.88 -12.37 -0.14
C ALA A 43 -4.63 -11.74 0.48
N THR A 44 -3.46 -12.13 -0.03
CA THR A 44 -2.22 -11.37 0.21
C THR A 44 -1.98 -10.47 -1.00
N LEU A 45 -1.90 -9.17 -0.77
CA LEU A 45 -1.48 -8.22 -1.81
C LEU A 45 0.04 -8.07 -1.80
N HIS A 46 0.63 -8.10 -2.99
CA HIS A 46 2.03 -7.81 -3.24
C HIS A 46 2.09 -6.58 -4.15
N ILE A 47 2.78 -5.53 -3.70
CA ILE A 47 2.95 -4.28 -4.44
C ILE A 47 4.45 -4.02 -4.57
N ASP A 48 4.93 -4.06 -5.80
CA ASP A 48 6.33 -3.82 -6.15
C ASP A 48 6.41 -2.58 -7.02
N TYR A 49 7.26 -1.62 -6.66
CA TYR A 49 7.46 -0.41 -7.45
C TYR A 49 8.86 0.15 -7.30
N VAL A 50 9.28 0.95 -8.28
CA VAL A 50 10.47 1.80 -8.22
C VAL A 50 10.00 3.23 -7.99
N PRO A 51 10.33 3.87 -6.85
CA PRO A 51 9.93 5.24 -6.58
C PRO A 51 10.74 6.23 -7.43
N ASP A 52 10.05 7.23 -7.98
CA ASP A 52 10.66 8.43 -8.54
C ASP A 52 10.85 9.49 -7.44
N ALA A 53 10.17 10.64 -7.48
CA ALA A 53 10.38 11.70 -6.48
C ALA A 53 9.83 11.39 -5.07
N ARG A 54 8.91 10.43 -4.93
CA ARG A 54 8.18 10.17 -3.67
C ARG A 54 7.95 8.68 -3.42
N CYS A 55 7.90 8.34 -2.14
CA CYS A 55 7.55 7.01 -1.63
C CYS A 55 6.19 7.06 -0.93
N VAL A 56 5.42 5.97 -1.03
CA VAL A 56 4.16 5.79 -0.28
C VAL A 56 4.46 5.49 1.19
N GLU A 57 3.73 6.12 2.10
CA GLU A 57 3.77 5.83 3.54
C GLU A 57 2.88 4.63 3.86
N LEU A 58 3.35 3.68 4.68
CA LEU A 58 2.72 2.35 4.82
C LEU A 58 1.46 2.34 5.69
N LYS A 59 1.23 3.37 6.50
CA LYS A 59 0.14 3.45 7.47
C LYS A 59 -1.09 4.19 6.91
N SER A 60 -0.94 4.92 5.80
CA SER A 60 -1.97 5.78 5.21
C SER A 60 -3.19 5.03 4.69
#